data_AF-A0A354PIK2-F1
#
_entry.id   AF-A0A354PIK2-F1
#
_cell.length_a   1.000
_cell.length_b   1.000
_cell.length_c   1.000
_cell.angle_alpha   90.00
_cell.angle_beta   90.00
_cell.angle_gamma   90.00
#
_symmetry.space_group_name_H-M   'P 1'
#
loop_
_entity.id
_entity.type
_entity.pdbx_description
1 polymer ?
#
loop_
_entity_poly.entity_id
_entity_poly.type
_entity_poly.pdbx_seq_one_letter_code
_entity_poly.pdbx_strand_id
1 'polypeptide(L)'
;MRTFHTSTLLVGTFLACAATFAGKSACAAEPTLPPQVAEINAAIEQQWRDYEIKPAPDADDATWCRRVYLDVIGRIPNMKELEQFVQDRSKDKRAKLVEMLLEDDRYAEEYAGHWATVWANILIGRSGGQERDSLTSRDGMMKYLRDTFAANKPYNQMVYELVTAEGSTKPGTEGFNGATNFLADKVNAEDAVLATSSTSRIFLGLQVQCTQCHNHPFNQWKQQRFWDFNAFFRQTRALRRFVSGTNDVDHAELVNEDFAGQANDPSDALIFYELRNGLVKSAYPVFIDDTAIGTSGYVSEVNRRQELGRLMMESPYLDKMMVNRFWAHFLGHAFTKPVDDLGPHNVPTHPDLLEYLGTEVRKNSHDVKELIRWITLSRPYQLSARHTTINEVDDPSVGETPKFSHFYLRQMSAEQLYQSMVTASGATAAGSYERQEQQRRQWLQQFVVAFGTDEGDEATTFNGSIPQALMLFNGELTNQAISDRDGGFIKRVMAENKAPRDRVNHLFLAGLARRPTRDEGTIATKLLVARGGNEVAMLQDMWWAIINSNEFIMQH
;
A
#
# COMPACT_ATOMS: atom_id res chain seq x y z
N MET A 1 -64.17 -69.15 30.61
CA MET A 1 -64.76 -68.15 31.51
C MET A 1 -64.12 -66.80 31.20
N ARG A 2 -64.89 -65.89 30.58
CA ARG A 2 -64.45 -64.54 30.19
C ARG A 2 -65.12 -63.55 31.14
N THR A 3 -64.35 -62.67 31.76
CA THR A 3 -64.85 -61.50 32.48
C THR A 3 -63.99 -60.28 32.13
N PHE A 4 -64.71 -59.18 31.88
CA PHE A 4 -64.26 -57.84 31.53
C PHE A 4 -63.52 -57.12 32.66
N HIS A 5 -62.62 -56.19 32.33
CA HIS A 5 -62.39 -54.88 32.99
C HIS A 5 -61.54 -54.00 32.03
N THR A 6 -62.15 -53.01 31.35
CA THR A 6 -62.15 -51.55 31.64
C THR A 6 -60.82 -50.81 31.40
N SER A 7 -60.90 -49.86 30.47
CA SER A 7 -59.86 -48.97 29.96
C SER A 7 -59.38 -47.93 30.96
N THR A 8 -58.11 -47.55 30.89
CA THR A 8 -57.65 -46.18 31.21
C THR A 8 -56.41 -45.87 30.35
N LEU A 9 -56.57 -44.94 29.40
CA LEU A 9 -55.46 -44.31 28.67
C LEU A 9 -54.77 -43.34 29.63
N LEU A 10 -53.47 -43.53 29.87
CA LEU A 10 -52.62 -42.51 30.52
C LEU A 10 -51.77 -41.84 29.44
N VAL A 11 -52.06 -40.56 29.19
CA VAL A 11 -51.22 -39.65 28.39
C VAL A 11 -50.01 -39.29 29.24
N GLY A 12 -48.83 -39.78 28.86
CA GLY A 12 -47.56 -39.42 29.49
C GLY A 12 -47.13 -38.01 29.08
N THR A 13 -47.16 -37.08 30.02
CA THR A 13 -46.61 -35.73 29.89
C THR A 13 -45.08 -35.79 29.97
N PHE A 14 -44.39 -35.51 28.86
CA PHE A 14 -42.95 -35.24 28.89
C PHE A 14 -42.71 -33.86 29.50
N LEU A 15 -42.25 -33.81 30.76
CA LEU A 15 -41.64 -32.61 31.33
C LEU A 15 -40.23 -32.46 30.70
N ALA A 16 -40.09 -31.51 29.78
CA ALA A 16 -38.79 -31.05 29.33
C ALA A 16 -38.14 -30.23 30.46
N CYS A 17 -37.06 -30.76 31.04
CA CYS A 17 -36.23 -30.06 32.00
C CYS A 17 -35.42 -28.99 31.24
N ALA A 18 -35.89 -27.75 31.27
CA ALA A 18 -35.17 -26.61 30.71
C ALA A 18 -33.96 -26.30 31.61
N ALA A 19 -32.79 -26.77 31.20
CA ALA A 19 -31.53 -26.32 31.77
C ALA A 19 -31.32 -24.86 31.34
N THR A 20 -31.58 -23.93 32.26
CA THR A 20 -31.22 -22.53 32.14
C THR A 20 -29.70 -22.41 32.20
N PHE A 21 -29.05 -22.43 31.03
CA PHE A 21 -27.71 -21.87 30.90
C PHE A 21 -27.82 -20.36 31.14
N ALA A 22 -27.55 -19.95 32.38
CA ALA A 22 -27.20 -18.57 32.68
C ALA A 22 -25.90 -18.26 31.93
N GLY A 23 -26.03 -17.79 30.69
CA GLY A 23 -24.93 -17.21 29.95
C GLY A 23 -24.34 -16.10 30.81
N LYS A 24 -23.12 -16.32 31.32
CA LYS A 24 -22.29 -15.22 31.78
C LYS A 24 -22.18 -14.28 30.60
N SER A 25 -22.85 -13.14 30.69
CA SER A 25 -22.55 -11.98 29.86
C SER A 25 -21.05 -11.76 30.02
N ALA A 26 -20.29 -12.07 28.98
CA ALA A 26 -18.93 -11.58 28.87
C ALA A 26 -19.08 -10.06 28.85
N CYS A 27 -18.74 -9.40 29.96
CA CYS A 27 -18.36 -8.00 29.89
C CYS A 27 -17.32 -7.93 28.79
N ALA A 28 -17.67 -7.31 27.66
CA ALA A 28 -16.72 -6.98 26.63
C ALA A 28 -15.59 -6.22 27.33
N ALA A 29 -14.41 -6.84 27.41
CA ALA A 29 -13.22 -6.12 27.84
C ALA A 29 -13.12 -4.89 26.93
N GLU A 30 -12.91 -3.70 27.51
CA GLU A 30 -12.57 -2.53 26.70
C GLU A 30 -11.41 -2.97 25.76
N PRO A 31 -11.48 -2.72 24.45
CA PRO A 31 -10.39 -3.08 23.56
C PRO A 31 -9.15 -2.34 24.07
N THR A 32 -8.25 -3.08 24.68
CA THR A 32 -6.96 -2.57 25.11
C THR A 32 -6.15 -2.41 23.85
N LEU A 33 -5.64 -1.19 23.60
CA LEU A 33 -4.77 -0.94 22.46
C LEU A 33 -3.62 -1.97 22.48
N PRO A 34 -3.17 -2.48 21.31
CA PRO A 34 -2.04 -3.38 21.27
C PRO A 34 -0.84 -2.80 22.02
N PRO A 35 -0.08 -3.60 22.81
CA PRO A 35 1.05 -3.09 23.58
C PRO A 35 2.10 -2.38 22.70
N GLN A 36 2.22 -2.78 21.43
CA GLN A 36 3.08 -2.14 20.44
C GLN A 36 2.71 -0.67 20.21
N VAL A 37 1.43 -0.30 20.31
CA VAL A 37 0.99 1.10 20.22
C VAL A 37 1.55 1.92 21.39
N ALA A 38 1.56 1.36 22.61
CA ALA A 38 2.12 2.04 23.77
C ALA A 38 3.64 2.24 23.63
N GLU A 39 4.36 1.23 23.13
CA GLU A 39 5.81 1.32 22.88
C GLU A 39 6.15 2.32 21.78
N ILE A 40 5.39 2.34 20.67
CA ILE A 40 5.52 3.38 19.63
C ILE A 40 5.38 4.77 20.26
N ASN A 41 4.32 4.97 21.06
CA ASN A 41 4.06 6.26 21.68
C ASN A 41 5.19 6.67 22.63
N ALA A 42 5.65 5.75 23.48
CA ALA A 42 6.72 6.00 24.43
C ALA A 42 8.03 6.39 23.75
N ALA A 43 8.42 5.68 22.68
CA ALA A 43 9.65 5.93 21.94
C ALA A 43 9.61 7.29 21.21
N ILE A 44 8.51 7.61 20.53
CA ILE A 44 8.34 8.88 19.82
C ILE A 44 8.28 10.05 20.81
N GLU A 45 7.53 9.92 21.90
CA GLU A 45 7.43 10.97 22.92
C GLU A 45 8.74 11.19 23.67
N GLN A 46 9.56 10.14 23.83
CA GLN A 46 10.90 10.29 24.38
C GLN A 46 11.75 11.18 23.50
N GLN A 47 11.72 10.97 22.18
CA GLN A 47 12.45 11.83 21.26
C GLN A 47 11.95 13.28 21.33
N TRP A 48 10.63 13.52 21.39
CA TRP A 48 10.12 14.89 21.57
C TRP A 48 10.65 15.57 22.84
N ARG A 49 10.78 14.83 23.96
CA ARG A 49 11.40 15.36 25.18
C ARG A 49 12.87 15.69 24.99
N ASP A 50 13.62 14.80 24.33
CA ASP A 50 15.06 14.97 24.11
C ASP A 50 15.39 16.17 23.20
N TYR A 51 14.51 16.46 22.23
CA TYR A 51 14.63 17.61 21.34
C TYR A 51 13.88 18.86 21.82
N GLU A 52 13.26 18.82 23.01
CA GLU A 52 12.43 19.91 23.57
C GLU A 52 11.28 20.34 22.63
N ILE A 53 10.77 19.41 21.80
CA ILE A 53 9.68 19.66 20.86
C ILE A 53 8.34 19.41 21.55
N LYS A 54 7.40 20.34 21.37
CA LYS A 54 6.00 20.12 21.73
C LYS A 54 5.22 19.66 20.49
N PRO A 55 4.60 18.47 20.49
CA PRO A 55 3.86 18.00 19.32
C PRO A 55 2.61 18.84 19.05
N ALA A 56 2.11 18.75 17.81
CA ALA A 56 0.82 19.29 17.42
C ALA A 56 -0.32 18.71 18.27
N PRO A 57 -1.47 19.40 18.37
CA PRO A 57 -2.67 18.81 18.95
C PRO A 57 -3.18 17.65 18.10
N ASP A 58 -4.07 16.84 18.65
CA ASP A 58 -4.76 15.78 17.94
C ASP A 58 -5.54 16.34 16.75
N ALA A 59 -5.55 15.58 15.65
CA ALA A 59 -6.50 15.79 14.59
C ALA A 59 -7.92 15.58 15.12
N ASP A 60 -8.85 16.42 14.65
CA ASP A 60 -10.27 16.19 14.91
C ASP A 60 -10.74 14.88 14.26
N ASP A 61 -11.88 14.38 14.73
CA ASP A 61 -12.41 13.08 14.30
C ASP A 61 -12.64 13.00 12.79
N ALA A 62 -13.11 14.07 12.17
CA ALA A 62 -13.48 14.04 10.77
C ALA A 62 -12.22 14.04 9.88
N THR A 63 -11.20 14.82 10.26
CA THR A 63 -9.87 14.83 9.64
C THR A 63 -9.21 13.45 9.77
N TRP A 64 -9.19 12.88 10.99
CA TRP A 64 -8.60 11.56 11.23
C TRP A 64 -9.34 10.46 10.47
N CYS A 65 -10.68 10.50 10.41
CA CYS A 65 -11.50 9.57 9.63
C CYS A 65 -11.15 9.63 8.15
N ARG A 66 -11.06 10.84 7.57
CA ARG A 66 -10.64 11.00 6.18
C ARG A 66 -9.28 10.36 5.92
N ARG A 67 -8.32 10.63 6.80
CA ARG A 67 -6.93 10.15 6.69
C ARG A 67 -6.84 8.64 6.69
N VAL A 68 -7.52 7.97 7.62
CA VAL A 68 -7.46 6.50 7.73
C VAL A 68 -8.16 5.78 6.57
N TYR A 69 -9.27 6.32 6.07
CA TYR A 69 -9.92 5.81 4.86
C TYR A 69 -8.98 5.89 3.64
N LEU A 70 -8.28 7.02 3.48
CA LEU A 70 -7.33 7.19 2.38
C LEU A 70 -6.14 6.24 2.47
N ASP A 71 -5.56 6.08 3.66
CA ASP A 71 -4.38 5.23 3.86
C ASP A 71 -4.67 3.74 3.81
N VAL A 72 -5.83 3.31 4.33
CA VAL A 72 -6.14 1.88 4.49
C VAL A 72 -6.82 1.31 3.24
N ILE A 73 -7.77 2.05 2.65
CA ILE A 73 -8.58 1.57 1.51
C ILE A 73 -8.50 2.46 0.26
N GLY A 74 -7.67 3.50 0.27
CA GLY A 74 -7.34 4.25 -0.94
C GLY A 74 -8.41 5.25 -1.42
N ARG A 75 -9.34 5.68 -0.58
CA ARG A 75 -10.33 6.72 -0.91
C ARG A 75 -10.77 7.50 0.30
N ILE A 76 -11.45 8.62 0.12
CA ILE A 76 -12.11 9.37 1.20
C ILE A 76 -13.35 8.62 1.71
N PRO A 77 -13.82 8.86 2.95
CA PRO A 77 -15.09 8.31 3.42
C PRO A 77 -16.26 8.93 2.63
N ASN A 78 -17.29 8.13 2.38
CA ASN A 78 -18.56 8.69 1.93
C ASN A 78 -19.30 9.37 3.10
N MET A 79 -20.35 10.14 2.79
CA MET A 79 -21.03 10.95 3.80
C MET A 79 -21.61 10.13 4.96
N LYS A 80 -22.15 8.93 4.68
CA LYS A 80 -22.74 8.05 5.69
C LYS A 80 -21.68 7.48 6.62
N GLU A 81 -20.54 7.07 6.06
CA GLU A 81 -19.38 6.58 6.82
C GLU A 81 -18.83 7.66 7.76
N LEU A 82 -18.65 8.87 7.24
CA LEU A 82 -18.16 10.01 8.02
C LEU A 82 -19.12 10.37 9.16
N GLU A 83 -20.43 10.46 8.88
CA GLU A 83 -21.45 10.75 9.89
C GLU A 83 -21.48 9.67 10.98
N GLN A 84 -21.46 8.40 10.60
CA GLN A 84 -21.47 7.28 11.54
C GLN A 84 -20.27 7.37 12.49
N PHE A 85 -19.07 7.65 11.98
CA PHE A 85 -17.87 7.77 12.81
C PHE A 85 -17.88 9.00 13.72
N VAL A 86 -18.28 10.17 13.20
CA VAL A 86 -18.29 11.43 13.97
C VAL A 86 -19.35 11.40 15.07
N GLN A 87 -20.46 10.70 14.86
CA GLN A 87 -21.53 10.56 15.85
C GLN A 87 -21.20 9.52 16.93
N ASP A 88 -20.29 8.59 16.68
CA ASP A 88 -19.84 7.63 17.68
C ASP A 88 -19.10 8.35 18.84
N ARG A 89 -19.57 8.10 20.06
CA ARG A 89 -19.03 8.64 21.32
C ARG A 89 -18.24 7.61 22.11
N SER A 90 -18.10 6.39 21.58
CA SER A 90 -17.32 5.33 22.20
C SER A 90 -15.85 5.74 22.28
N LYS A 91 -15.19 5.43 23.40
CA LYS A 91 -13.76 5.76 23.62
C LYS A 91 -12.84 5.03 22.63
N ASP A 92 -13.28 3.88 22.15
CA ASP A 92 -12.57 2.97 21.25
C ASP A 92 -12.98 3.13 19.77
N LYS A 93 -13.72 4.18 19.40
CA LYS A 93 -14.25 4.35 18.04
C LYS A 93 -13.18 4.34 16.95
N ARG A 94 -11.98 4.86 17.22
CA ARG A 94 -10.84 4.84 16.28
C ARG A 94 -10.38 3.40 16.03
N ALA A 95 -10.23 2.61 17.08
CA ALA A 95 -9.90 1.19 16.97
C ALA A 95 -11.00 0.41 16.24
N LYS A 96 -12.29 0.67 16.54
CA LYS A 96 -13.43 0.07 15.82
C LYS A 96 -13.43 0.40 14.33
N LEU A 97 -13.10 1.65 13.96
CA LEU A 97 -13.05 2.04 12.56
C LEU A 97 -11.90 1.34 11.82
N VAL A 98 -10.71 1.32 12.42
CA VAL A 98 -9.55 0.61 11.85
C VAL A 98 -9.88 -0.87 11.66
N GLU A 99 -10.46 -1.52 12.67
CA GLU A 99 -10.85 -2.91 12.60
C GLU A 99 -11.88 -3.17 11.49
N MET A 100 -12.88 -2.30 11.37
CA MET A 100 -13.88 -2.38 10.31
C MET A 100 -13.26 -2.24 8.92
N LEU A 101 -12.33 -1.30 8.72
CA LEU A 101 -11.67 -1.11 7.42
C LEU A 101 -10.74 -2.27 7.04
N LEU A 102 -10.17 -2.95 8.03
CA LEU A 102 -9.23 -4.05 7.82
C LEU A 102 -9.92 -5.41 7.69
N GLU A 103 -11.00 -5.68 8.44
CA GLU A 103 -11.55 -7.04 8.56
C GLU A 103 -13.00 -7.20 8.08
N ASP A 104 -13.74 -6.12 7.86
CA ASP A 104 -15.13 -6.24 7.42
C ASP A 104 -15.23 -6.51 5.91
N ASP A 105 -16.02 -7.52 5.53
CA ASP A 105 -16.26 -7.91 4.13
C ASP A 105 -16.72 -6.75 3.24
N ARG A 106 -17.36 -5.73 3.81
CA ARG A 106 -17.78 -4.52 3.09
C ARG A 106 -16.61 -3.75 2.50
N TYR A 107 -15.43 -3.85 3.10
CA TYR A 107 -14.21 -3.11 2.72
C TYR A 107 -13.12 -4.00 2.13
N ALA A 108 -13.28 -5.33 2.17
CA ALA A 108 -12.25 -6.29 1.77
C ALA A 108 -11.72 -6.07 0.34
N GLU A 109 -12.62 -5.82 -0.62
CA GLU A 109 -12.24 -5.55 -2.02
C GLU A 109 -11.51 -4.20 -2.19
N GLU A 110 -11.93 -3.18 -1.44
CA GLU A 110 -11.29 -1.86 -1.48
C GLU A 110 -9.88 -1.90 -0.86
N TYR A 111 -9.76 -2.59 0.30
CA TYR A 111 -8.48 -2.87 0.95
C TYR A 111 -7.53 -3.65 0.01
N ALA A 112 -7.98 -4.80 -0.50
CA ALA A 112 -7.15 -5.64 -1.36
C ALA A 112 -6.77 -4.92 -2.67
N GLY A 113 -7.72 -4.17 -3.27
CA GLY A 113 -7.47 -3.38 -4.48
C GLY A 113 -6.49 -2.23 -4.27
N HIS A 114 -6.58 -1.54 -3.12
CA HIS A 114 -5.67 -0.46 -2.75
C HIS A 114 -4.24 -0.99 -2.57
N TRP A 115 -4.04 -1.98 -1.69
CA TRP A 115 -2.72 -2.52 -1.42
C TRP A 115 -2.12 -3.26 -2.62
N ALA A 116 -2.93 -3.93 -3.44
CA ALA A 116 -2.46 -4.51 -4.69
C ALA A 116 -1.95 -3.43 -5.67
N THR A 117 -2.60 -2.28 -5.73
CA THR A 117 -2.13 -1.16 -6.55
C THR A 117 -0.79 -0.61 -6.03
N VAL A 118 -0.71 -0.34 -4.71
CA VAL A 118 0.50 0.17 -4.07
C VAL A 118 1.68 -0.77 -4.35
N TRP A 119 1.49 -2.07 -4.13
CA TRP A 119 2.54 -3.06 -4.34
C TRP A 119 2.86 -3.34 -5.80
N ALA A 120 1.87 -3.33 -6.72
CA ALA A 120 2.16 -3.46 -8.14
C ALA A 120 3.07 -2.31 -8.62
N ASN A 121 2.79 -1.08 -8.18
CA ASN A 121 3.62 0.08 -8.51
C ASN A 121 5.05 -0.05 -7.96
N ILE A 122 5.21 -0.57 -6.75
CA ILE A 122 6.52 -0.82 -6.15
C ILE A 122 7.30 -1.91 -6.89
N LEU A 123 6.62 -3.00 -7.30
CA LEU A 123 7.27 -4.20 -7.80
C LEU A 123 7.62 -4.15 -9.28
N ILE A 124 6.74 -3.54 -10.08
CA ILE A 124 6.87 -3.54 -11.55
C ILE A 124 6.72 -2.13 -12.15
N GLY A 125 6.70 -1.07 -11.35
CA GLY A 125 6.40 0.27 -11.84
C GLY A 125 4.92 0.45 -12.19
N ARG A 126 4.54 1.62 -12.71
CA ARG A 126 3.15 1.92 -13.08
C ARG A 126 2.90 1.53 -14.53
N SER A 127 3.90 1.61 -15.41
CA SER A 127 3.84 1.16 -16.81
C SER A 127 4.23 -0.31 -17.00
N GLY A 128 4.78 -0.98 -15.98
CA GLY A 128 5.12 -2.40 -16.08
C GLY A 128 3.95 -3.25 -16.57
N GLY A 129 4.19 -4.04 -17.63
CA GLY A 129 3.17 -4.84 -18.28
C GLY A 129 2.21 -4.10 -19.21
N GLN A 130 2.47 -2.83 -19.54
CA GLN A 130 1.66 -2.05 -20.49
C GLN A 130 2.30 -1.89 -21.87
N GLU A 131 3.58 -2.27 -22.02
CA GLU A 131 4.31 -2.20 -23.28
C GLU A 131 4.03 -3.40 -24.18
N ARG A 132 4.13 -3.21 -25.51
CA ARG A 132 3.79 -4.24 -26.52
C ARG A 132 4.58 -5.56 -26.35
N ASP A 133 5.84 -5.47 -25.94
CA ASP A 133 6.76 -6.61 -25.86
C ASP A 133 7.21 -6.91 -24.41
N SER A 134 6.44 -6.42 -23.43
CA SER A 134 6.70 -6.66 -22.00
C SER A 134 6.59 -8.14 -21.64
N LEU A 135 7.55 -8.67 -20.88
CA LEU A 135 7.47 -10.03 -20.32
C LEU A 135 6.52 -10.07 -19.11
N THR A 136 6.33 -8.93 -18.45
CA THR A 136 5.37 -8.75 -17.37
C THR A 136 3.94 -8.58 -17.88
N SER A 137 2.99 -9.11 -17.13
CA SER A 137 1.55 -8.86 -17.21
C SER A 137 1.08 -8.12 -15.95
N ARG A 138 0.63 -6.88 -16.11
CA ARG A 138 0.08 -6.10 -14.98
C ARG A 138 -1.17 -6.76 -14.40
N ASP A 139 -1.99 -7.39 -15.23
CA ASP A 139 -3.18 -8.13 -14.79
C ASP A 139 -2.82 -9.35 -13.95
N GLY A 140 -1.77 -10.09 -14.36
CA GLY A 140 -1.23 -11.20 -13.59
C GLY A 140 -0.73 -10.77 -12.21
N MET A 141 0.06 -9.69 -12.15
CA MET A 141 0.55 -9.12 -10.89
C MET A 141 -0.60 -8.63 -10.00
N MET A 142 -1.54 -7.86 -10.55
CA MET A 142 -2.69 -7.35 -9.80
C MET A 142 -3.57 -8.47 -9.25
N LYS A 143 -3.80 -9.54 -10.02
CA LYS A 143 -4.53 -10.70 -9.54
C LYS A 143 -3.84 -11.34 -8.34
N TYR A 144 -2.54 -11.64 -8.46
CA TYR A 144 -1.77 -12.24 -7.37
C TYR A 144 -1.79 -11.38 -6.10
N LEU A 145 -1.55 -10.07 -6.23
CA LEU A 145 -1.50 -9.18 -5.08
C LEU A 145 -2.87 -8.99 -4.42
N ARG A 146 -3.96 -8.92 -5.19
CA ARG A 146 -5.32 -8.87 -4.60
C ARG A 146 -5.62 -10.12 -3.79
N ASP A 147 -5.35 -11.30 -4.37
CA ASP A 147 -5.54 -12.57 -3.66
C ASP A 147 -4.67 -12.61 -2.38
N THR A 148 -3.45 -12.07 -2.45
CA THR A 148 -2.50 -11.97 -1.32
C THR A 148 -3.03 -11.07 -0.20
N PHE A 149 -3.49 -9.85 -0.50
CA PHE A 149 -3.99 -8.91 0.52
C PHE A 149 -5.38 -9.29 1.03
N ALA A 150 -6.25 -9.83 0.19
CA ALA A 150 -7.57 -10.33 0.60
C ALA A 150 -7.44 -11.49 1.61
N ALA A 151 -6.47 -12.39 1.39
CA ALA A 151 -6.19 -13.49 2.30
C ALA A 151 -5.34 -13.10 3.54
N ASN A 152 -4.94 -11.83 3.68
CA ASN A 152 -3.95 -11.36 4.66
C ASN A 152 -2.70 -12.27 4.70
N LYS A 153 -2.16 -12.61 3.53
CA LYS A 153 -0.98 -13.47 3.45
C LYS A 153 0.19 -12.79 4.19
N PRO A 154 0.93 -13.54 5.04
CA PRO A 154 2.15 -13.06 5.68
C PRO A 154 3.10 -12.37 4.70
N TYR A 155 3.63 -11.21 5.09
CA TYR A 155 4.50 -10.43 4.20
C TYR A 155 5.74 -11.21 3.76
N ASN A 156 6.37 -11.96 4.66
CA ASN A 156 7.51 -12.81 4.34
C ASN A 156 7.18 -13.90 3.31
N GLN A 157 5.98 -14.49 3.36
CA GLN A 157 5.51 -15.47 2.40
C GLN A 157 5.24 -14.82 1.03
N MET A 158 4.68 -13.61 0.98
CA MET A 158 4.56 -12.84 -0.26
C MET A 158 5.94 -12.60 -0.88
N VAL A 159 6.93 -12.19 -0.09
CA VAL A 159 8.30 -11.96 -0.58
C VAL A 159 8.95 -13.25 -1.08
N TYR A 160 8.80 -14.35 -0.34
CA TYR A 160 9.27 -15.66 -0.77
C TYR A 160 8.70 -16.03 -2.14
N GLU A 161 7.37 -15.98 -2.29
CA GLU A 161 6.69 -16.32 -3.54
C GLU A 161 7.14 -15.43 -4.71
N LEU A 162 7.30 -14.12 -4.50
CA LEU A 162 7.77 -13.19 -5.55
C LEU A 162 9.20 -13.52 -6.02
N VAL A 163 10.08 -13.94 -5.11
CA VAL A 163 11.48 -14.26 -5.42
C VAL A 163 11.62 -15.66 -6.02
N THR A 164 10.81 -16.62 -5.60
CA THR A 164 10.95 -18.04 -5.98
C THR A 164 10.02 -18.49 -7.09
N ALA A 165 9.06 -17.67 -7.53
CA ALA A 165 8.04 -18.07 -8.49
C ALA A 165 8.61 -18.65 -9.79
N GLU A 166 7.87 -19.62 -10.34
CA GLU A 166 8.01 -20.17 -11.68
C GLU A 166 6.61 -20.27 -12.31
N GLY A 167 6.54 -20.34 -13.64
CA GLY A 167 5.30 -20.44 -14.40
C GLY A 167 5.01 -19.21 -15.26
N SER A 168 3.76 -19.09 -15.70
CA SER A 168 3.35 -18.06 -16.65
C SER A 168 2.91 -16.76 -15.99
N THR A 169 3.26 -15.64 -16.61
CA THR A 169 2.92 -14.28 -16.16
C THR A 169 1.45 -13.92 -16.37
N LYS A 170 0.74 -14.53 -17.32
CA LYS A 170 -0.56 -14.07 -17.80
C LYS A 170 -1.73 -14.92 -17.30
N PRO A 171 -2.80 -14.32 -16.73
CA PRO A 171 -3.99 -15.05 -16.32
C PRO A 171 -4.62 -15.86 -17.47
N GLY A 172 -5.05 -17.09 -17.17
CA GLY A 172 -5.74 -17.97 -18.13
C GLY A 172 -4.83 -18.88 -18.96
N THR A 173 -3.51 -18.74 -18.84
CA THR A 173 -2.56 -19.69 -19.45
C THR A 173 -2.32 -20.90 -18.53
N GLU A 174 -1.80 -21.98 -19.09
CA GLU A 174 -1.29 -23.10 -18.29
C GLU A 174 -0.14 -22.63 -17.37
N GLY A 175 -0.08 -23.18 -16.15
CA GLY A 175 0.94 -22.81 -15.16
C GLY A 175 0.91 -21.35 -14.72
N PHE A 176 -0.23 -20.64 -14.83
CA PHE A 176 -0.33 -19.24 -14.39
C PHE A 176 0.08 -19.08 -12.93
N ASN A 177 1.04 -18.19 -12.71
CA ASN A 177 1.50 -17.78 -11.39
C ASN A 177 1.82 -16.28 -11.43
N GLY A 178 0.91 -15.46 -10.91
CA GLY A 178 1.03 -14.00 -10.99
C GLY A 178 2.27 -13.42 -10.28
N ALA A 179 2.88 -14.14 -9.33
CA ALA A 179 4.11 -13.71 -8.65
C ALA A 179 5.33 -13.66 -9.59
N THR A 180 5.33 -14.45 -10.67
CA THR A 180 6.41 -14.47 -11.70
C THR A 180 6.65 -13.11 -12.35
N ASN A 181 5.62 -12.26 -12.37
CA ASN A 181 5.65 -10.91 -12.92
C ASN A 181 6.68 -9.99 -12.26
N PHE A 182 7.11 -10.27 -11.02
CA PHE A 182 8.13 -9.45 -10.37
C PHE A 182 9.49 -9.58 -11.08
N LEU A 183 9.88 -10.79 -11.46
CA LEU A 183 11.19 -11.08 -12.04
C LEU A 183 11.20 -11.17 -13.58
N ALA A 184 10.05 -11.32 -14.22
CA ALA A 184 9.93 -11.61 -15.65
C ALA A 184 10.76 -10.67 -16.56
N ASP A 185 10.66 -9.35 -16.38
CA ASP A 185 11.45 -8.37 -17.14
C ASP A 185 12.85 -8.09 -16.55
N LYS A 186 13.18 -8.67 -15.39
CA LYS A 186 14.39 -8.32 -14.62
C LYS A 186 15.55 -9.32 -14.74
N VAL A 187 15.27 -10.55 -15.17
CA VAL A 187 16.26 -11.65 -15.15
C VAL A 187 17.03 -11.84 -16.46
N ASN A 188 16.47 -11.40 -17.60
CA ASN A 188 17.06 -11.67 -18.91
C ASN A 188 18.08 -10.62 -19.36
N ALA A 189 17.92 -9.36 -18.94
CA ALA A 189 18.80 -8.26 -19.33
C ALA A 189 20.00 -8.16 -18.40
N GLU A 190 21.14 -7.74 -18.95
CA GLU A 190 22.38 -7.41 -18.22
C GLU A 190 22.71 -8.42 -17.11
N ASP A 191 22.65 -9.70 -17.43
CA ASP A 191 23.02 -10.74 -16.49
C ASP A 191 22.24 -10.71 -15.15
N ALA A 192 20.97 -10.30 -15.16
CA ALA A 192 20.08 -10.18 -14.00
C ALA A 192 20.47 -9.06 -13.00
N VAL A 193 21.19 -8.03 -13.47
CA VAL A 193 21.49 -6.81 -12.68
C VAL A 193 20.23 -6.20 -12.08
N LEU A 194 19.17 -6.04 -12.86
CA LEU A 194 17.92 -5.42 -12.38
C LEU A 194 17.20 -6.29 -11.34
N ALA A 195 17.25 -7.63 -11.48
CA ALA A 195 16.70 -8.54 -10.47
C ALA A 195 17.47 -8.43 -9.14
N THR A 196 18.79 -8.28 -9.23
CA THR A 196 19.70 -8.12 -8.09
C THR A 196 19.42 -6.83 -7.32
N SER A 197 19.40 -5.69 -8.02
CA SER A 197 19.13 -4.39 -7.42
C SER A 197 17.71 -4.28 -6.89
N SER A 198 16.71 -4.73 -7.66
CA SER A 198 15.29 -4.63 -7.24
C SER A 198 15.00 -5.50 -6.02
N THR A 199 15.47 -6.75 -5.99
CA THR A 199 15.17 -7.67 -4.88
C THR A 199 15.78 -7.19 -3.56
N SER A 200 17.06 -6.80 -3.58
CA SER A 200 17.76 -6.30 -2.39
C SER A 200 17.20 -4.97 -1.90
N ARG A 201 16.96 -4.01 -2.80
CA ARG A 201 16.40 -2.69 -2.47
C ARG A 201 14.97 -2.80 -1.96
N ILE A 202 14.09 -3.50 -2.67
CA ILE A 202 12.66 -3.51 -2.34
C ILE A 202 12.39 -4.27 -1.04
N PHE A 203 13.00 -5.44 -0.85
CA PHE A 203 12.64 -6.33 0.24
C PHE A 203 13.60 -6.29 1.44
N LEU A 204 14.87 -5.91 1.24
CA LEU A 204 15.85 -5.84 2.32
C LEU A 204 16.25 -4.39 2.66
N GLY A 205 15.82 -3.41 1.87
CA GLY A 205 16.22 -2.02 2.04
C GLY A 205 17.72 -1.82 1.85
N LEU A 206 18.36 -2.63 1.00
CA LEU A 206 19.80 -2.60 0.80
C LEU A 206 20.14 -2.16 -0.61
N GLN A 207 20.81 -1.02 -0.73
CA GLN A 207 21.23 -0.46 -2.02
C GLN A 207 22.54 -1.09 -2.53
N VAL A 208 22.51 -2.38 -2.86
CA VAL A 208 23.70 -3.10 -3.35
C VAL A 208 24.17 -2.63 -4.73
N GLN A 209 23.30 -1.98 -5.52
CA GLN A 209 23.59 -1.51 -6.88
C GLN A 209 24.73 -0.49 -6.95
N CYS A 210 24.91 0.31 -5.89
CA CYS A 210 26.07 1.22 -5.78
C CYS A 210 27.41 0.47 -5.83
N THR A 211 27.38 -0.84 -5.49
CA THR A 211 28.53 -1.73 -5.55
C THR A 211 28.60 -2.60 -6.80
N GLN A 212 27.76 -2.41 -7.82
CA GLN A 212 27.86 -3.16 -9.08
C GLN A 212 29.21 -2.93 -9.78
N CYS A 213 29.63 -1.66 -9.85
CA CYS A 213 30.77 -1.21 -10.65
C CYS A 213 32.02 -0.89 -9.81
N HIS A 214 31.90 -0.72 -8.49
CA HIS A 214 33.02 -0.41 -7.60
C HIS A 214 32.73 -0.68 -6.12
N ASN A 215 33.74 -0.62 -5.26
CA ASN A 215 33.51 -0.64 -3.81
C ASN A 215 32.80 0.64 -3.36
N HIS A 216 31.92 0.53 -2.37
CA HIS A 216 31.21 1.69 -1.85
C HIS A 216 32.21 2.73 -1.30
N PRO A 217 32.04 4.03 -1.61
CA PRO A 217 33.00 5.06 -1.22
C PRO A 217 32.99 5.37 0.28
N PHE A 218 31.87 5.16 0.96
CA PHE A 218 31.65 5.60 2.35
C PHE A 218 31.37 4.46 3.35
N ASN A 219 31.36 3.20 2.90
CA ASN A 219 31.12 2.05 3.77
C ASN A 219 32.00 0.86 3.36
N GLN A 220 31.93 -0.24 4.10
CA GLN A 220 32.82 -1.39 3.88
C GLN A 220 32.41 -2.30 2.72
N TRP A 221 31.25 -2.08 2.11
CA TRP A 221 30.75 -2.95 1.05
C TRP A 221 31.64 -2.91 -0.18
N LYS A 222 31.93 -4.11 -0.69
CA LYS A 222 32.82 -4.33 -1.83
C LYS A 222 31.99 -4.69 -3.06
N GLN A 223 32.59 -4.49 -4.23
CA GLN A 223 31.97 -4.85 -5.51
C GLN A 223 31.52 -6.32 -5.55
N GLN A 224 32.26 -7.19 -4.86
CA GLN A 224 31.94 -8.60 -4.69
C GLN A 224 30.50 -8.84 -4.18
N ARG A 225 30.02 -8.01 -3.25
CA ARG A 225 28.69 -8.18 -2.63
C ARG A 225 27.56 -8.16 -3.66
N PHE A 226 27.64 -7.27 -4.63
CA PHE A 226 26.65 -7.19 -5.71
C PHE A 226 26.63 -8.50 -6.51
N TRP A 227 27.82 -8.96 -6.92
CA TRP A 227 27.94 -10.14 -7.78
C TRP A 227 27.65 -11.45 -7.06
N ASP A 228 27.94 -11.54 -5.76
CA ASP A 228 27.54 -12.67 -4.93
C ASP A 228 26.01 -12.78 -4.81
N PHE A 229 25.33 -11.66 -4.61
CA PHE A 229 23.86 -11.63 -4.60
C PHE A 229 23.27 -11.87 -5.99
N ASN A 230 23.91 -11.37 -7.05
CA ASN A 230 23.51 -11.60 -8.44
C ASN A 230 23.56 -13.08 -8.82
N ALA A 231 24.52 -13.82 -8.27
CA ALA A 231 24.71 -15.25 -8.55
C ALA A 231 23.46 -16.11 -8.23
N PHE A 232 22.56 -15.64 -7.35
CA PHE A 232 21.30 -16.33 -7.05
C PHE A 232 20.30 -16.35 -8.22
N PHE A 233 20.36 -15.37 -9.14
CA PHE A 233 19.42 -15.25 -10.26
C PHE A 233 19.92 -15.91 -11.56
N ARG A 234 21.14 -16.44 -11.57
CA ARG A 234 21.81 -16.90 -12.80
C ARG A 234 21.22 -18.17 -13.41
N GLN A 235 20.52 -18.96 -12.60
CA GLN A 235 19.74 -20.14 -13.01
C GLN A 235 18.35 -19.79 -13.55
N THR A 236 18.01 -18.52 -13.78
CA THR A 236 16.62 -18.13 -14.09
C THR A 236 16.51 -17.43 -15.43
N ARG A 237 15.49 -17.79 -16.20
CA ARG A 237 15.13 -17.13 -17.47
C ARG A 237 13.64 -16.87 -17.54
N ALA A 238 13.29 -15.78 -18.22
CA ALA A 238 11.93 -15.53 -18.67
C ALA A 238 11.81 -15.88 -20.15
N LEU A 239 11.20 -17.01 -20.47
CA LEU A 239 11.00 -17.48 -21.84
C LEU A 239 9.83 -16.73 -22.48
N ARG A 240 10.07 -16.13 -23.65
CA ARG A 240 9.00 -15.49 -24.44
C ARG A 240 8.09 -16.55 -25.04
N ARG A 241 6.79 -16.41 -24.83
CA ARG A 241 5.75 -17.16 -25.53
C ARG A 241 5.05 -16.21 -26.49
N PHE A 242 4.99 -16.58 -27.76
CA PHE A 242 4.49 -15.72 -28.83
C PHE A 242 3.04 -16.03 -29.17
N VAL A 243 2.31 -15.01 -29.63
CA VAL A 243 0.99 -15.20 -30.22
C VAL A 243 1.14 -16.07 -31.48
N SER A 244 0.27 -17.07 -31.62
CA SER A 244 0.33 -18.00 -32.76
C SER A 244 0.28 -17.26 -34.09
N GLY A 245 1.32 -17.44 -34.92
CA GLY A 245 1.43 -16.83 -36.24
C GLY A 245 1.93 -15.38 -36.26
N THR A 246 2.34 -14.80 -35.12
CA THR A 246 2.96 -13.46 -35.06
C THR A 246 4.27 -13.49 -34.27
N ASN A 247 5.01 -12.38 -34.30
CA ASN A 247 6.19 -12.16 -33.45
C ASN A 247 5.86 -11.37 -32.17
N ASP A 248 4.57 -11.13 -31.90
CA ASP A 248 4.16 -10.41 -30.71
C ASP A 248 4.25 -11.34 -29.49
N VAL A 249 4.80 -10.82 -28.40
CA VAL A 249 4.87 -11.55 -27.13
C VAL A 249 3.44 -11.67 -26.57
N ASP A 250 2.99 -12.90 -26.32
CA ASP A 250 1.70 -13.16 -25.67
C ASP A 250 1.83 -13.09 -24.15
N HIS A 251 2.86 -13.76 -23.61
CA HIS A 251 3.23 -13.80 -22.20
C HIS A 251 4.68 -14.30 -22.05
N ALA A 252 5.16 -14.32 -20.82
CA ALA A 252 6.43 -14.95 -20.47
C ALA A 252 6.22 -16.11 -19.50
N GLU A 253 7.12 -17.08 -19.56
CA GLU A 253 7.22 -18.17 -18.61
C GLU A 253 8.55 -18.06 -17.86
N LEU A 254 8.47 -17.81 -16.56
CA LEU A 254 9.64 -17.73 -15.70
C LEU A 254 10.01 -19.14 -15.25
N VAL A 255 11.22 -19.58 -15.59
CA VAL A 255 11.71 -20.95 -15.32
C VAL A 255 13.09 -20.91 -14.69
N ASN A 256 13.39 -21.94 -13.92
CA ASN A 256 14.77 -22.28 -13.56
C ASN A 256 15.36 -23.25 -14.58
N GLU A 257 16.59 -22.99 -15.01
CA GLU A 257 17.38 -23.83 -15.90
C GLU A 257 18.78 -24.06 -15.32
N ASP A 258 19.38 -25.19 -15.69
CA ASP A 258 20.76 -25.49 -15.31
C ASP A 258 21.69 -24.40 -15.85
N PHE A 259 22.61 -23.95 -15.01
CA PHE A 259 23.53 -22.86 -15.33
C PHE A 259 24.96 -23.37 -15.27
N ALA A 260 25.66 -23.47 -16.40
CA ALA A 260 27.03 -23.98 -16.43
C ALA A 260 28.09 -23.02 -15.82
N GLY A 261 27.71 -21.88 -15.25
CA GLY A 261 28.66 -20.83 -14.92
C GLY A 261 29.29 -20.20 -16.17
N GLN A 262 30.12 -19.18 -15.96
CA GLN A 262 30.90 -18.59 -17.04
C GLN A 262 32.21 -19.35 -17.30
N ALA A 263 32.56 -20.31 -16.44
CA ALA A 263 33.63 -21.29 -16.67
C ALA A 263 33.18 -22.53 -17.45
N ASN A 264 31.89 -22.63 -17.81
CA ASN A 264 31.29 -23.78 -18.49
C ASN A 264 31.47 -25.11 -17.72
N ASP A 265 31.38 -25.04 -16.39
CA ASP A 265 31.37 -26.16 -15.46
C ASP A 265 30.12 -26.04 -14.55
N PRO A 266 29.05 -26.79 -14.85
CA PRO A 266 27.84 -26.79 -14.02
C PRO A 266 28.05 -27.30 -12.59
N SER A 267 29.12 -28.06 -12.30
CA SER A 267 29.40 -28.51 -10.93
C SER A 267 29.98 -27.39 -10.05
N ASP A 268 30.57 -26.37 -10.68
CA ASP A 268 31.09 -25.17 -10.02
C ASP A 268 30.71 -23.90 -10.81
N ALA A 269 29.40 -23.60 -10.82
CA ALA A 269 28.80 -22.59 -11.67
C ALA A 269 29.04 -21.15 -11.18
N LEU A 270 30.30 -20.74 -11.21
CA LEU A 270 30.80 -19.42 -10.85
C LEU A 270 30.46 -18.38 -11.94
N ILE A 271 30.35 -17.12 -11.53
CA ILE A 271 30.30 -15.98 -12.44
C ILE A 271 31.55 -15.13 -12.28
N PHE A 272 31.87 -14.36 -13.30
CA PHE A 272 32.96 -13.40 -13.36
C PHE A 272 32.43 -11.98 -13.35
N TYR A 273 33.21 -11.09 -12.75
CA TYR A 273 33.00 -9.66 -12.84
C TYR A 273 34.34 -8.93 -12.88
N GLU A 274 34.38 -7.78 -13.54
CA GLU A 274 35.59 -7.01 -13.75
C GLU A 274 35.70 -5.86 -12.75
N LEU A 275 36.87 -5.73 -12.12
CA LEU A 275 37.23 -4.58 -11.31
C LEU A 275 37.68 -3.42 -12.21
N ARG A 276 37.61 -2.18 -11.69
CA ARG A 276 38.07 -0.97 -12.41
C ARG A 276 39.52 -1.00 -12.91
N ASN A 277 40.37 -1.87 -12.35
CA ASN A 277 41.76 -2.04 -12.78
C ASN A 277 41.94 -3.14 -13.84
N GLY A 278 40.85 -3.70 -14.39
CA GLY A 278 40.87 -4.78 -15.37
C GLY A 278 41.05 -6.19 -14.77
N LEU A 279 41.13 -6.31 -13.44
CA LEU A 279 41.23 -7.62 -12.80
C LEU A 279 39.86 -8.29 -12.80
N VAL A 280 39.79 -9.49 -13.38
CA VAL A 280 38.60 -10.34 -13.33
C VAL A 280 38.59 -11.11 -12.00
N LYS A 281 37.45 -11.10 -11.32
CA LYS A 281 37.18 -11.87 -10.10
C LYS A 281 36.00 -12.80 -10.30
N SER A 282 35.91 -13.83 -9.48
CA SER A 282 34.76 -14.73 -9.45
C SER A 282 33.79 -14.39 -8.31
N ALA A 283 32.53 -14.78 -8.48
CA ALA A 283 31.48 -14.69 -7.46
C ALA A 283 30.63 -15.96 -7.43
N TYR A 284 30.08 -16.23 -6.25
CA TYR A 284 29.27 -17.40 -5.92
C TYR A 284 28.00 -16.94 -5.20
N PRO A 285 26.93 -17.75 -5.15
CA PRO A 285 25.71 -17.37 -4.44
C PRO A 285 25.96 -17.27 -2.93
N VAL A 286 26.17 -16.04 -2.47
CA VAL A 286 26.41 -15.69 -1.06
C VAL A 286 25.46 -14.55 -0.68
N PHE A 287 24.69 -14.77 0.38
CA PHE A 287 23.73 -13.79 0.87
C PHE A 287 24.44 -12.60 1.51
N ILE A 288 23.67 -11.54 1.75
CA ILE A 288 24.17 -10.26 2.29
C ILE A 288 24.85 -10.38 3.66
N ASP A 289 24.60 -11.45 4.40
CA ASP A 289 25.15 -11.75 5.72
C ASP A 289 26.32 -12.76 5.69
N ASP A 290 26.91 -12.98 4.51
CA ASP A 290 27.97 -13.96 4.24
C ASP A 290 27.52 -15.44 4.23
N THR A 291 26.21 -15.73 4.31
CA THR A 291 25.72 -17.11 4.18
C THR A 291 25.86 -17.59 2.73
N ALA A 292 26.81 -18.49 2.49
CA ALA A 292 27.01 -19.14 1.20
C ALA A 292 26.11 -20.38 1.05
N ILE A 293 25.64 -20.64 -0.17
CA ILE A 293 24.96 -21.89 -0.54
C ILE A 293 25.83 -22.71 -1.50
N GLY A 294 25.35 -23.89 -1.91
CA GLY A 294 26.08 -24.75 -2.85
C GLY A 294 26.39 -24.05 -4.19
N THR A 295 27.56 -24.33 -4.75
CA THR A 295 28.06 -23.67 -5.98
C THR A 295 27.53 -24.30 -7.26
N SER A 296 26.92 -25.48 -7.17
CA SER A 296 26.34 -26.18 -8.31
C SER A 296 25.36 -25.29 -9.09
N GLY A 297 25.44 -25.45 -10.40
CA GLY A 297 24.56 -24.86 -11.39
C GLY A 297 23.39 -25.75 -11.76
N TYR A 298 23.38 -27.03 -11.33
CA TYR A 298 22.26 -27.94 -11.56
C TYR A 298 21.10 -27.57 -10.63
N VAL A 299 19.94 -27.28 -11.21
CA VAL A 299 18.72 -26.93 -10.45
C VAL A 299 18.29 -28.08 -9.54
N SER A 300 18.56 -29.33 -9.95
CA SER A 300 18.28 -30.53 -9.16
C SER A 300 19.14 -30.68 -7.91
N GLU A 301 20.31 -30.02 -7.87
CA GLU A 301 21.22 -30.05 -6.72
C GLU A 301 21.04 -28.83 -5.84
N VAL A 302 20.95 -27.65 -6.44
CA VAL A 302 20.76 -26.37 -5.75
C VAL A 302 19.84 -25.48 -6.59
N ASN A 303 18.64 -25.21 -6.05
CA ASN A 303 17.78 -24.16 -6.58
C ASN A 303 18.12 -22.83 -5.89
N ARG A 304 18.94 -22.00 -6.55
CA ARG A 304 19.51 -20.80 -5.92
C ARG A 304 18.43 -19.79 -5.52
N ARG A 305 17.36 -19.60 -6.30
CA ARG A 305 16.29 -18.66 -5.93
C ARG A 305 15.47 -19.15 -4.74
N GLN A 306 15.19 -20.45 -4.63
CA GLN A 306 14.51 -21.01 -3.46
C GLN A 306 15.33 -20.80 -2.17
N GLU A 307 16.63 -21.05 -2.24
CA GLU A 307 17.53 -20.75 -1.12
C GLU A 307 17.57 -19.25 -0.79
N LEU A 308 17.66 -18.37 -1.81
CA LEU A 308 17.58 -16.93 -1.60
C LEU A 308 16.29 -16.54 -0.87
N GLY A 309 15.14 -17.06 -1.32
CA GLY A 309 13.85 -16.82 -0.67
C GLY A 309 13.87 -17.23 0.81
N ARG A 310 14.44 -18.40 1.13
CA ARG A 310 14.56 -18.89 2.51
C ARG A 310 15.45 -17.97 3.37
N LEU A 311 16.61 -17.58 2.86
CA LEU A 311 17.53 -16.67 3.53
C LEU A 311 16.88 -15.29 3.77
N MET A 312 16.10 -14.80 2.80
CA MET A 312 15.37 -13.54 2.95
C MET A 312 14.31 -13.61 4.04
N MET A 313 13.53 -14.70 4.13
CA MET A 313 12.53 -14.88 5.19
C MET A 313 13.16 -14.88 6.59
N GLU A 314 14.40 -15.34 6.71
CA GLU A 314 15.13 -15.39 7.98
C GLU A 314 15.81 -14.04 8.31
N SER A 315 15.97 -13.15 7.34
CA SER A 315 16.73 -11.92 7.47
C SER A 315 16.04 -10.84 8.32
N PRO A 316 16.72 -10.22 9.30
CA PRO A 316 16.16 -9.08 10.04
C PRO A 316 15.97 -7.84 9.15
N TYR A 317 16.66 -7.76 8.01
CA TYR A 317 16.46 -6.68 7.05
C TYR A 317 15.08 -6.74 6.40
N LEU A 318 14.52 -7.94 6.20
CA LEU A 318 13.15 -8.09 5.71
C LEU A 318 12.14 -7.46 6.68
N ASP A 319 12.31 -7.73 7.98
CA ASP A 319 11.43 -7.24 9.03
C ASP A 319 11.49 -5.71 9.14
N LYS A 320 12.71 -5.17 9.17
CA LYS A 320 12.94 -3.72 9.24
C LYS A 320 12.44 -3.00 8.00
N MET A 321 12.64 -3.60 6.82
CA MET A 321 12.17 -3.00 5.56
C MET A 321 10.64 -2.97 5.49
N MET A 322 9.97 -4.02 5.97
CA MET A 322 8.51 -4.03 6.13
C MET A 322 8.07 -2.85 7.01
N VAL A 323 8.60 -2.74 8.23
CA VAL A 323 8.25 -1.65 9.16
C VAL A 323 8.53 -0.27 8.55
N ASN A 324 9.74 -0.06 8.01
CA ASN A 324 10.16 1.24 7.49
C ASN A 324 9.28 1.71 6.33
N ARG A 325 8.93 0.80 5.41
CA ARG A 325 8.09 1.08 4.25
C ARG A 325 6.65 1.39 4.62
N PHE A 326 6.03 0.58 5.48
CA PHE A 326 4.67 0.84 5.94
C PHE A 326 4.62 2.11 6.79
N TRP A 327 5.58 2.34 7.68
CA TRP A 327 5.68 3.58 8.44
C TRP A 327 5.73 4.81 7.51
N ALA A 328 6.58 4.78 6.48
CA ALA A 328 6.65 5.84 5.47
C ALA A 328 5.32 6.02 4.73
N HIS A 329 4.62 4.93 4.40
CA HIS A 329 3.31 5.01 3.76
C HIS A 329 2.30 5.76 4.63
N PHE A 330 2.24 5.51 5.93
CA PHE A 330 1.23 6.13 6.81
C PHE A 330 1.63 7.50 7.36
N LEU A 331 2.91 7.73 7.62
CA LEU A 331 3.40 8.96 8.25
C LEU A 331 4.15 9.87 7.27
N GLY A 332 4.41 9.44 6.04
CA GLY A 332 5.02 10.22 4.96
C GLY A 332 6.53 10.27 4.92
N HIS A 333 7.19 9.96 6.03
CA HIS A 333 8.63 9.75 6.07
C HIS A 333 8.94 8.45 6.80
N ALA A 334 9.93 7.72 6.29
CA ALA A 334 10.44 6.53 6.94
C ALA A 334 11.38 6.90 8.11
N PHE A 335 11.87 5.90 8.83
CA PHE A 335 12.98 6.09 9.77
C PHE A 335 14.30 6.37 9.05
N THR A 336 14.44 5.99 7.78
CA THR A 336 15.60 6.33 6.93
C THR A 336 15.22 7.15 5.71
N LYS A 337 16.21 7.80 5.09
CA LYS A 337 16.04 8.55 3.84
C LYS A 337 17.18 8.18 2.89
N PRO A 338 16.90 7.53 1.74
CA PRO A 338 15.59 7.09 1.25
C PRO A 338 15.00 5.91 2.06
N VAL A 339 13.71 5.59 1.81
CA VAL A 339 12.94 4.54 2.52
C VAL A 339 13.53 3.13 2.36
N ASP A 340 14.24 2.90 1.26
CA ASP A 340 14.81 1.63 0.85
C ASP A 340 16.35 1.58 1.01
N ASP A 341 16.85 2.38 1.96
CA ASP A 341 18.25 2.34 2.41
C ASP A 341 18.32 2.22 3.94
N LEU A 342 18.53 0.98 4.38
CA LEU A 342 18.80 0.54 5.75
C LEU A 342 20.29 0.18 5.91
N GLY A 343 21.13 0.59 4.96
CA GLY A 343 22.55 0.28 4.98
C GLY A 343 23.25 0.90 6.20
N PRO A 344 24.43 0.38 6.57
CA PRO A 344 25.16 0.81 7.78
C PRO A 344 25.59 2.29 7.79
N HIS A 345 25.46 2.98 6.66
CA HIS A 345 25.79 4.39 6.50
C HIS A 345 24.58 5.32 6.72
N ASN A 346 23.37 4.76 6.77
CA ASN A 346 22.11 5.50 6.92
C ASN A 346 21.47 5.13 8.26
N VAL A 347 21.76 5.92 9.29
CA VAL A 347 21.27 5.66 10.64
C VAL A 347 19.79 6.03 10.73
N PRO A 348 18.90 5.10 11.13
CA PRO A 348 17.49 5.40 11.31
C PRO A 348 17.26 6.49 12.38
N THR A 349 16.22 7.31 12.24
CA THR A 349 15.88 8.36 13.21
C THR A 349 15.47 7.81 14.58
N HIS A 350 14.91 6.60 14.60
CA HIS A 350 14.52 5.87 15.81
C HIS A 350 15.01 4.42 15.72
N PRO A 351 16.32 4.17 15.92
CA PRO A 351 16.91 2.86 15.67
C PRO A 351 16.34 1.78 16.59
N ASP A 352 16.15 2.08 17.89
CA ASP A 352 15.61 1.13 18.86
C ASP A 352 14.13 0.79 18.58
N LEU A 353 13.34 1.78 18.14
CA LEU A 353 11.95 1.55 17.75
C LEU A 353 11.86 0.69 16.49
N LEU A 354 12.70 0.94 15.49
CA LEU A 354 12.73 0.14 14.27
C LEU A 354 13.14 -1.31 14.55
N GLU A 355 14.13 -1.53 15.44
CA GLU A 355 14.53 -2.87 15.89
C GLU A 355 13.40 -3.58 16.64
N TYR A 356 12.76 -2.89 17.57
CA TYR A 356 11.62 -3.40 18.33
C TYR A 356 10.48 -3.82 17.39
N LEU A 357 10.03 -2.92 16.51
CA LEU A 357 8.94 -3.21 15.58
C LEU A 357 9.30 -4.33 14.59
N GLY A 358 10.55 -4.39 14.11
CA GLY A 358 11.03 -5.50 13.28
C GLY A 358 10.90 -6.85 13.99
N THR A 359 11.29 -6.89 15.27
CA THR A 359 11.11 -8.09 16.10
C THR A 359 9.63 -8.44 16.29
N GLU A 360 8.78 -7.44 16.53
CA GLU A 360 7.34 -7.66 16.78
C GLU A 360 6.59 -8.13 15.53
N VAL A 361 6.88 -7.59 14.34
CA VAL A 361 6.24 -8.08 13.11
C VAL A 361 6.62 -9.54 12.85
N ARG A 362 7.87 -9.94 13.08
CA ARG A 362 8.29 -11.35 12.97
C ARG A 362 7.54 -12.24 13.95
N LYS A 363 7.40 -11.84 15.21
CA LYS A 363 6.63 -12.60 16.21
C LYS A 363 5.16 -12.75 15.84
N ASN A 364 4.60 -11.77 15.14
CA ASN A 364 3.21 -11.78 14.65
C ASN A 364 3.11 -12.30 13.20
N SER A 365 4.01 -13.20 12.79
CA SER A 365 3.99 -13.86 11.47
C SER A 365 3.91 -12.88 10.29
N HIS A 366 4.56 -11.73 10.43
CA HIS A 366 4.58 -10.67 9.42
C HIS A 366 3.18 -10.24 8.94
N ASP A 367 2.21 -10.20 9.87
CA ASP A 367 0.85 -9.76 9.60
C ASP A 367 0.82 -8.26 9.24
N VAL A 368 0.40 -7.99 8.01
CA VAL A 368 0.34 -6.63 7.46
C VAL A 368 -0.76 -5.81 8.14
N LYS A 369 -1.93 -6.40 8.40
CA LYS A 369 -3.05 -5.71 9.03
C LYS A 369 -2.71 -5.34 10.47
N GLU A 370 -2.03 -6.20 11.21
CA GLU A 370 -1.54 -5.87 12.56
C GLU A 370 -0.60 -4.66 12.56
N LEU A 371 0.38 -4.61 11.65
CA LEU A 371 1.26 -3.45 11.54
C LEU A 371 0.48 -2.17 11.21
N ILE A 372 -0.52 -2.25 10.32
CA ILE A 372 -1.42 -1.13 10.02
C ILE A 372 -2.18 -0.68 11.27
N ARG A 373 -2.70 -1.61 12.09
CA ARG A 373 -3.36 -1.27 13.37
C ARG A 373 -2.41 -0.51 14.30
N TRP A 374 -1.18 -0.99 14.46
CA TRP A 374 -0.23 -0.39 15.39
C TRP A 374 0.11 1.05 14.97
N ILE A 375 0.33 1.29 13.67
CA ILE A 375 0.66 2.61 13.15
C ILE A 375 -0.54 3.55 13.24
N THR A 376 -1.72 3.15 12.75
CA THR A 376 -2.90 4.03 12.68
C THR A 376 -3.49 4.39 14.04
N LEU A 377 -3.25 3.56 15.06
CA LEU A 377 -3.65 3.83 16.45
C LEU A 377 -2.55 4.51 17.28
N SER A 378 -1.36 4.71 16.71
CA SER A 378 -0.25 5.40 17.37
C SER A 378 -0.53 6.90 17.55
N ARG A 379 0.13 7.49 18.55
CA ARG A 379 0.11 8.92 18.85
C ARG A 379 0.55 9.79 17.66
N PRO A 380 1.69 9.56 16.98
CA PRO A 380 2.10 10.40 15.85
C PRO A 380 1.07 10.38 14.71
N TYR A 381 0.41 9.25 14.45
CA TYR A 381 -0.63 9.18 13.42
C TYR A 381 -1.91 9.92 13.81
N GLN A 382 -2.13 10.18 15.10
CA GLN A 382 -3.31 10.91 15.59
C GLN A 382 -3.14 12.43 15.60
N LEU A 383 -1.94 12.95 15.33
CA LEU A 383 -1.65 14.39 15.36
C LEU A 383 -2.27 15.13 14.18
N SER A 384 -2.52 16.43 14.37
CA SER A 384 -2.89 17.35 13.29
C SER A 384 -1.68 17.63 12.39
N ALA A 385 -1.92 17.89 11.10
CA ALA A 385 -0.89 18.42 10.21
C ALA A 385 -0.58 19.91 10.42
N ARG A 386 -1.40 20.63 11.21
CA ARG A 386 -1.12 22.03 11.54
C ARG A 386 -0.01 22.08 12.59
N HIS A 387 1.19 22.42 12.15
CA HIS A 387 2.29 22.71 13.06
C HIS A 387 2.05 23.99 13.86
N THR A 388 2.77 24.09 14.95
CA THR A 388 2.91 25.23 15.85
C THR A 388 4.30 25.84 15.66
N THR A 389 4.53 27.04 16.19
CA THR A 389 5.87 27.66 16.15
C THR A 389 6.94 26.86 16.89
N ILE A 390 6.57 25.91 17.76
CA ILE A 390 7.54 25.10 18.52
C ILE A 390 8.01 23.88 17.72
N ASN A 391 7.17 23.34 16.84
CA ASN A 391 7.47 22.12 16.08
C ASN A 391 7.59 22.33 14.57
N GLU A 392 7.63 23.58 14.11
CA GLU A 392 7.98 23.93 12.72
C GLU A 392 9.40 23.50 12.35
N VAL A 393 10.29 23.32 13.35
CA VAL A 393 11.66 22.81 13.18
C VAL A 393 11.71 21.33 12.77
N ASP A 394 10.60 20.62 12.91
CA ASP A 394 10.45 19.24 12.47
C ASP A 394 9.97 19.20 11.00
N ASP A 395 10.84 19.62 10.08
CA ASP A 395 10.49 19.70 8.65
C ASP A 395 11.41 18.84 7.78
N PRO A 396 11.04 17.57 7.52
CA PRO A 396 11.85 16.69 6.66
C PRO A 396 11.95 17.14 5.20
N SER A 397 11.10 18.07 4.74
CA SER A 397 11.12 18.57 3.37
C SER A 397 12.36 19.41 3.07
N VAL A 398 12.93 20.07 4.09
CA VAL A 398 14.18 20.84 3.98
C VAL A 398 15.43 20.02 4.32
N GLY A 399 15.29 18.71 4.51
CA GLY A 399 16.41 17.79 4.75
C GLY A 399 16.63 17.38 6.20
N GLU A 400 15.80 17.87 7.13
CA GLU A 400 15.83 17.43 8.53
C GLU A 400 15.41 15.96 8.68
N THR A 401 15.89 15.32 9.75
CA THR A 401 15.39 14.00 10.14
C THR A 401 14.01 14.13 10.78
N PRO A 402 13.02 13.29 10.41
CA PRO A 402 11.68 13.35 10.98
C PRO A 402 11.68 13.01 12.47
N LYS A 403 11.07 13.89 13.27
CA LYS A 403 10.74 13.68 14.70
C LYS A 403 9.27 13.28 14.90
N PHE A 404 8.45 13.35 13.85
CA PHE A 404 7.03 12.94 13.83
C PHE A 404 6.14 13.74 14.80
N SER A 405 6.51 14.99 15.08
CA SER A 405 5.82 15.88 16.02
C SER A 405 4.50 16.45 15.50
N HIS A 406 4.17 16.20 14.25
CA HIS A 406 2.91 16.51 13.60
C HIS A 406 2.70 15.56 12.42
N PHE A 407 1.49 15.52 11.86
CA PHE A 407 1.25 14.73 10.66
C PHE A 407 1.83 15.45 9.44
N TYR A 408 2.77 14.83 8.74
CA TYR A 408 3.33 15.43 7.52
C TYR A 408 2.31 15.37 6.39
N LEU A 409 2.08 16.51 5.74
CA LEU A 409 1.16 16.59 4.61
C LEU A 409 1.65 15.70 3.46
N ARG A 410 0.75 14.89 2.91
CA ARG A 410 1.02 14.03 1.76
C ARG A 410 0.05 14.32 0.64
N GLN A 411 0.54 14.30 -0.59
CA GLN A 411 -0.35 14.33 -1.74
C GLN A 411 -0.97 12.95 -1.95
N MET A 412 -2.24 12.92 -2.32
CA MET A 412 -2.89 11.69 -2.79
C MET A 412 -2.17 11.14 -4.01
N SER A 413 -2.06 9.81 -4.10
CA SER A 413 -1.72 9.17 -5.37
C SER A 413 -2.80 9.43 -6.42
N ALA A 414 -2.45 9.30 -7.70
CA ALA A 414 -3.44 9.41 -8.77
C ALA A 414 -4.59 8.41 -8.58
N GLU A 415 -4.28 7.22 -8.07
CA GLU A 415 -5.28 6.19 -7.77
C GLU A 415 -6.20 6.56 -6.61
N GLN A 416 -5.65 7.13 -5.54
CA GLN A 416 -6.46 7.66 -4.42
C GLN A 416 -7.35 8.80 -4.88
N LEU A 417 -6.81 9.71 -5.70
CA LEU A 417 -7.57 10.83 -6.26
C LEU A 417 -8.74 10.35 -7.13
N TYR A 418 -8.48 9.40 -8.03
CA TYR A 418 -9.53 8.78 -8.85
C TYR A 418 -10.65 8.20 -7.98
N GLN A 419 -10.31 7.33 -7.03
CA GLN A 419 -11.31 6.67 -6.18
C GLN A 419 -12.04 7.67 -5.28
N SER A 420 -11.35 8.71 -4.82
CA SER A 420 -11.95 9.79 -4.03
C SER A 420 -12.91 10.62 -4.85
N MET A 421 -12.62 10.91 -6.12
CA MET A 421 -13.52 11.61 -7.05
C MET A 421 -14.76 10.76 -7.40
N VAL A 422 -14.59 9.46 -7.62
CA VAL A 422 -15.70 8.52 -7.81
C VAL A 422 -16.60 8.50 -6.56
N THR A 423 -16.00 8.42 -5.36
CA THR A 423 -16.73 8.45 -4.08
C THR A 423 -17.46 9.78 -3.89
N ALA A 424 -16.79 10.90 -4.12
CA ALA A 424 -17.31 12.24 -3.91
C ALA A 424 -18.44 12.60 -4.90
N SER A 425 -18.33 12.17 -6.15
CA SER A 425 -19.40 12.33 -7.15
C SER A 425 -20.59 11.40 -6.88
N GLY A 426 -20.41 10.38 -6.04
CA GLY A 426 -21.29 9.23 -5.90
C GLY A 426 -21.78 8.72 -7.26
N ALA A 427 -20.89 8.77 -8.25
CA ALA A 427 -20.98 7.96 -9.45
C ALA A 427 -20.75 6.54 -8.95
N THR A 428 -21.83 5.82 -8.68
CA THR A 428 -21.72 4.37 -8.46
C THR A 428 -21.00 3.80 -9.66
N ALA A 429 -19.90 3.10 -9.42
CA ALA A 429 -19.15 2.42 -10.45
C ALA A 429 -20.08 1.38 -11.11
N ALA A 430 -20.72 1.78 -12.20
CA ALA A 430 -21.75 0.99 -12.87
C ALA A 430 -21.08 0.02 -13.84
N GLY A 431 -21.45 -1.26 -13.77
CA GLY A 431 -20.91 -2.31 -14.63
C GLY A 431 -20.01 -3.30 -13.90
N SER A 432 -19.47 -4.27 -14.65
CA SER A 432 -18.59 -5.28 -14.08
C SER A 432 -17.28 -4.66 -13.58
N TYR A 433 -16.64 -5.35 -12.65
CA TYR A 433 -15.37 -4.95 -12.07
C TYR A 433 -14.29 -4.66 -13.12
N GLU A 434 -14.21 -5.50 -14.16
CA GLU A 434 -13.26 -5.35 -15.26
C GLU A 434 -13.45 -4.03 -15.99
N ARG A 435 -14.71 -3.59 -16.20
CA ARG A 435 -14.98 -2.29 -16.82
C ARG A 435 -14.55 -1.13 -15.94
N GLN A 436 -14.76 -1.24 -14.63
CA GLN A 436 -14.34 -0.21 -13.67
C GLN A 436 -12.82 -0.07 -13.65
N GLU A 437 -12.08 -1.18 -13.62
CA GLU A 437 -10.63 -1.18 -13.71
C GLU A 437 -10.11 -0.65 -15.06
N GLN A 438 -10.79 -0.97 -16.17
CA GLN A 438 -10.44 -0.40 -17.47
C GLN A 438 -10.62 1.11 -17.51
N GLN A 439 -11.76 1.63 -17.01
CA GLN A 439 -12.00 3.07 -16.92
C GLN A 439 -10.97 3.76 -16.03
N ARG A 440 -10.66 3.16 -14.88
CA ARG A 440 -9.62 3.63 -13.97
C ARG A 440 -8.26 3.69 -14.66
N ARG A 441 -7.84 2.65 -15.39
CA ARG A 441 -6.57 2.64 -16.13
C ARG A 441 -6.52 3.70 -17.22
N GLN A 442 -7.57 3.83 -18.02
CA GLN A 442 -7.67 4.86 -19.06
C GLN A 442 -7.57 6.27 -18.49
N TRP A 443 -8.13 6.50 -17.29
CA TRP A 443 -7.98 7.77 -16.60
C TRP A 443 -6.55 7.96 -16.07
N LEU A 444 -5.96 6.94 -15.44
CA LEU A 444 -4.61 7.01 -14.87
C LEU A 444 -3.50 7.19 -15.91
N GLN A 445 -3.67 6.64 -17.12
CA GLN A 445 -2.71 6.79 -18.23
C GLN A 445 -2.42 8.26 -18.57
N GLN A 446 -3.30 9.19 -18.20
CA GLN A 446 -3.14 10.62 -18.45
C GLN A 446 -2.16 11.29 -17.47
N PHE A 447 -1.81 10.63 -16.36
CA PHE A 447 -0.92 11.16 -15.32
C PHE A 447 0.48 10.53 -15.30
N VAL A 448 0.70 9.46 -16.06
CA VAL A 448 1.98 8.77 -16.10
C VAL A 448 2.88 9.47 -17.12
N VAL A 449 3.95 10.10 -16.63
CA VAL A 449 5.06 10.54 -17.46
C VAL A 449 6.17 9.51 -17.29
N ALA A 450 6.41 8.70 -18.32
CA ALA A 450 7.51 7.75 -18.33
C ALA A 450 8.84 8.52 -18.48
N PHE A 451 9.58 8.71 -17.39
CA PHE A 451 11.00 9.02 -17.46
C PHE A 451 11.75 7.69 -17.45
N GLY A 452 12.19 7.22 -18.61
CA GLY A 452 13.01 6.03 -18.71
C GLY A 452 14.36 6.27 -18.04
N THR A 453 14.56 5.70 -16.85
CA THR A 453 15.88 5.48 -16.25
C THR A 453 16.08 3.98 -16.08
N ASP A 454 17.33 3.53 -16.05
CA ASP A 454 17.69 2.10 -15.96
C ASP A 454 17.19 1.42 -14.66
N GLU A 455 16.65 2.18 -13.71
CA GLU A 455 16.06 1.68 -12.46
C GLU A 455 14.52 1.53 -12.51
N GLY A 456 13.89 1.88 -13.63
CA GLY A 456 12.43 1.84 -13.77
C GLY A 456 11.71 2.87 -12.88
N ASP A 457 12.41 3.94 -12.49
CA ASP A 457 11.84 4.99 -11.65
C ASP A 457 10.78 5.79 -12.42
N GLU A 458 9.52 5.54 -12.06
CA GLU A 458 8.36 6.25 -12.58
C GLU A 458 7.82 7.21 -11.52
N ALA A 459 8.13 8.50 -11.67
CA ALA A 459 7.49 9.51 -10.85
C ALA A 459 6.06 9.75 -11.35
N THR A 460 5.05 9.40 -10.56
CA THR A 460 3.79 10.18 -10.63
C THR A 460 4.10 11.53 -10.03
N THR A 461 4.53 12.46 -10.86
CA THR A 461 4.45 13.86 -10.48
C THR A 461 2.99 14.28 -10.60
N PHE A 462 2.07 13.79 -9.75
CA PHE A 462 0.89 14.60 -9.43
C PHE A 462 1.36 15.76 -8.56
N ASN A 463 2.26 16.57 -9.11
CA ASN A 463 2.94 17.67 -8.45
C ASN A 463 2.14 18.97 -8.58
N GLY A 464 0.86 18.86 -8.97
CA GLY A 464 0.02 20.00 -9.29
C GLY A 464 0.46 20.74 -10.54
N SER A 465 1.09 20.07 -11.51
CA SER A 465 1.47 20.71 -12.78
C SER A 465 0.25 21.32 -13.47
N ILE A 466 0.48 22.39 -14.25
CA ILE A 466 -0.59 23.09 -14.99
C ILE A 466 -1.46 22.12 -15.82
N PRO A 467 -0.90 21.15 -16.58
CA PRO A 467 -1.71 20.19 -17.33
C PRO A 467 -2.61 19.33 -16.44
N GLN A 468 -2.12 18.91 -15.27
CA GLN A 468 -2.90 18.09 -14.34
C GLN A 468 -4.02 18.89 -13.67
N ALA A 469 -3.75 20.14 -13.30
CA ALA A 469 -4.77 21.05 -12.79
C ALA A 469 -5.85 21.30 -13.85
N LEU A 470 -5.46 21.59 -15.11
CA LEU A 470 -6.41 21.77 -16.22
C LEU A 470 -7.22 20.50 -16.51
N MET A 471 -6.59 19.33 -16.41
CA MET A 471 -7.28 18.05 -16.55
C MET A 471 -8.29 17.83 -15.44
N LEU A 472 -7.98 18.15 -14.18
CA LEU A 472 -8.97 18.08 -13.10
C LEU A 472 -10.09 19.10 -13.29
N PHE A 473 -9.76 20.32 -13.70
CA PHE A 473 -10.74 21.40 -13.84
C PHE A 473 -11.79 21.10 -14.92
N ASN A 474 -11.38 20.43 -16.00
CA ASN A 474 -12.20 20.21 -17.20
C ASN A 474 -12.49 18.73 -17.49
N GLY A 475 -11.99 17.82 -16.64
CA GLY A 475 -12.06 16.38 -16.86
C GLY A 475 -13.45 15.79 -16.66
N GLU A 476 -13.66 14.61 -17.23
CA GLU A 476 -14.95 13.92 -17.18
C GLU A 476 -15.45 13.70 -15.74
N LEU A 477 -14.57 13.26 -14.82
CA LEU A 477 -14.94 13.03 -13.43
C LEU A 477 -15.47 14.30 -12.74
N THR A 478 -14.82 15.44 -12.97
CA THR A 478 -15.25 16.73 -12.42
C THR A 478 -16.58 17.16 -13.01
N ASN A 479 -16.73 17.07 -14.34
CA ASN A 479 -17.99 17.38 -15.02
C ASN A 479 -19.15 16.48 -14.52
N GLN A 480 -18.89 15.20 -14.30
CA GLN A 480 -19.86 14.28 -13.71
C GLN A 480 -20.17 14.64 -12.25
N ALA A 481 -19.16 14.98 -11.45
CA ALA A 481 -19.31 15.34 -10.04
C ALA A 481 -20.16 16.59 -9.83
N ILE A 482 -20.05 17.59 -10.72
CA ILE A 482 -20.81 18.83 -10.65
C ILE A 482 -22.13 18.79 -11.44
N SER A 483 -22.41 17.71 -12.17
CA SER A 483 -23.62 17.63 -12.98
C SER A 483 -24.90 17.61 -12.12
N ASP A 484 -25.95 18.26 -12.61
CA ASP A 484 -27.30 18.26 -12.03
C ASP A 484 -28.18 17.11 -12.58
N ARG A 485 -27.54 16.10 -13.18
CA ARG A 485 -28.20 14.91 -13.73
C ARG A 485 -28.99 14.18 -12.64
N ASP A 486 -30.05 13.50 -13.04
CA ASP A 486 -30.81 12.66 -12.11
C ASP A 486 -29.90 11.59 -11.50
N GLY A 487 -29.96 11.49 -10.16
CA GLY A 487 -29.06 10.63 -9.40
C GLY A 487 -27.65 11.19 -9.17
N GLY A 488 -27.28 12.36 -9.70
CA GLY A 488 -25.99 13.02 -9.45
C GLY A 488 -25.85 13.59 -8.04
N PHE A 489 -24.61 13.81 -7.58
CA PHE A 489 -24.32 14.29 -6.22
C PHE A 489 -25.03 15.61 -5.87
N ILE A 490 -24.92 16.62 -6.72
CA ILE A 490 -25.57 17.93 -6.50
C ILE A 490 -27.08 17.79 -6.37
N LYS A 491 -27.70 16.95 -7.20
CA LYS A 491 -29.15 16.74 -7.16
C LYS A 491 -29.60 16.02 -5.88
N ARG A 492 -28.80 15.06 -5.38
CA ARG A 492 -29.04 14.40 -4.09
C ARG A 492 -28.95 15.40 -2.94
N VAL A 493 -27.92 16.25 -2.91
CA VAL A 493 -27.77 17.30 -1.88
C VAL A 493 -28.93 18.30 -1.93
N MET A 494 -29.39 18.68 -3.12
CA MET A 494 -30.55 19.56 -3.29
C MET A 494 -31.87 18.90 -2.85
N ALA A 495 -32.00 17.58 -3.01
CA ALA A 495 -33.16 16.83 -2.57
C ALA A 495 -33.24 16.70 -1.04
N GLU A 496 -32.17 17.01 -0.30
CA GLU A 496 -32.20 17.08 1.15
C GLU A 496 -33.08 18.26 1.61
N ASN A 497 -34.00 17.98 2.54
CA ASN A 497 -34.82 19.01 3.19
C ASN A 497 -34.00 19.79 4.24
N LYS A 498 -32.94 20.45 3.78
CA LYS A 498 -31.97 21.21 4.57
C LYS A 498 -31.90 22.67 4.08
N ALA A 499 -31.52 23.58 4.98
CA ALA A 499 -31.27 24.96 4.60
C ALA A 499 -30.05 25.08 3.67
N PRO A 500 -29.93 26.13 2.83
CA PRO A 500 -28.79 26.30 1.91
C PRO A 500 -27.43 26.24 2.62
N ARG A 501 -27.32 26.82 3.82
CA ARG A 501 -26.12 26.76 4.65
C ARG A 501 -25.74 25.32 5.01
N ASP A 502 -26.72 24.48 5.32
CA ASP A 502 -26.48 23.08 5.69
C ASP A 502 -26.13 22.21 4.47
N ARG A 503 -26.62 22.56 3.28
CA ARG A 503 -26.18 21.95 2.02
C ARG A 503 -24.74 22.33 1.70
N VAL A 504 -24.33 23.58 1.92
CA VAL A 504 -22.92 23.97 1.83
C VAL A 504 -22.07 23.19 2.84
N ASN A 505 -22.54 23.04 4.08
CA ASN A 505 -21.85 22.19 5.07
C ASN A 505 -21.70 20.74 4.58
N HIS A 506 -22.71 20.17 3.92
CA HIS A 506 -22.62 18.85 3.30
C HIS A 506 -21.47 18.80 2.29
N LEU A 507 -21.38 19.75 1.35
CA LEU A 507 -20.31 19.76 0.35
C LEU A 507 -18.91 19.71 1.00
N PHE A 508 -18.66 20.53 2.03
CA PHE A 508 -17.38 20.53 2.73
C PHE A 508 -17.09 19.23 3.49
N LEU A 509 -18.11 18.61 4.09
CA LEU A 509 -17.95 17.33 4.77
C LEU A 509 -17.66 16.20 3.77
N ALA A 510 -18.38 16.17 2.65
CA ALA A 510 -18.17 15.17 1.60
C ALA A 510 -16.80 15.31 0.90
N GLY A 511 -16.36 16.55 0.64
CA GLY A 511 -15.10 16.80 -0.07
C GLY A 511 -13.88 16.77 0.84
N LEU A 512 -13.96 17.41 2.01
CA LEU A 512 -12.80 17.75 2.87
C LEU A 512 -12.93 17.20 4.29
N ALA A 513 -14.02 16.52 4.64
CA ALA A 513 -14.29 16.04 5.99
C ALA A 513 -14.17 17.12 7.09
N ARG A 514 -14.57 18.35 6.78
CA ARG A 514 -14.67 19.44 7.78
C ARG A 514 -15.84 20.33 7.48
N ARG A 515 -16.15 21.24 8.40
CA ARG A 515 -17.13 22.31 8.15
C ARG A 515 -16.46 23.49 7.42
N PRO A 516 -17.22 24.27 6.64
CA PRO A 516 -16.72 25.52 6.10
C PRO A 516 -16.34 26.48 7.22
N THR A 517 -15.26 27.21 6.99
CA THR A 517 -14.89 28.41 7.75
C THR A 517 -15.93 29.51 7.54
N ARG A 518 -15.85 30.57 8.34
CA ARG A 518 -16.75 31.74 8.21
C ARG A 518 -16.58 32.42 6.84
N ASP A 519 -15.34 32.49 6.35
CA ASP A 519 -15.02 33.12 5.07
C ASP A 519 -15.55 32.28 3.90
N GLU A 520 -15.41 30.96 3.96
CA GLU A 520 -15.99 30.04 2.97
C GLU A 520 -17.52 30.10 2.95
N GLY A 521 -18.18 30.21 4.10
CA GLY A 521 -19.62 30.44 4.16
C GLY A 521 -20.05 31.79 3.56
N THR A 522 -19.20 32.82 3.72
CA THR A 522 -19.42 34.13 3.11
C THR A 522 -19.26 34.06 1.58
N ILE A 523 -18.29 33.28 1.08
CA ILE A 523 -18.11 33.03 -0.36
C ILE A 523 -19.35 32.35 -0.95
N ALA A 524 -19.90 31.32 -0.30
CA ALA A 524 -21.12 30.66 -0.77
C ALA A 524 -22.30 31.64 -0.88
N THR A 525 -22.44 32.55 0.08
CA THR A 525 -23.47 33.61 0.04
C THR A 525 -23.27 34.57 -1.13
N LYS A 526 -22.02 34.98 -1.40
CA LYS A 526 -21.68 35.84 -2.55
C LYS A 526 -21.93 35.14 -3.88
N LEU A 527 -21.59 33.86 -3.99
CA LEU A 527 -21.86 33.06 -5.19
C LEU A 527 -23.35 32.90 -5.46
N LEU A 528 -24.17 32.71 -4.41
CA LEU A 528 -25.63 32.64 -4.56
C LEU A 528 -26.19 33.94 -5.16
N VAL A 529 -25.72 35.09 -4.68
CA VAL A 529 -26.09 36.40 -5.24
C VAL A 529 -25.61 36.55 -6.69
N ALA A 530 -24.36 36.17 -6.99
CA ALA A 530 -23.79 36.24 -8.33
C ALA A 530 -24.52 35.33 -9.34
N ARG A 531 -25.08 34.20 -8.87
CA ARG A 531 -25.90 33.28 -9.67
C ARG A 531 -27.39 33.66 -9.71
N GLY A 532 -27.75 34.88 -9.31
CA GLY A 532 -29.13 35.38 -9.37
C GLY A 532 -30.10 34.61 -8.47
N GLY A 533 -29.61 34.04 -7.38
CA GLY A 533 -30.41 33.19 -6.48
C GLY A 533 -30.54 31.73 -6.92
N ASN A 534 -29.88 31.33 -8.02
CA ASN A 534 -29.85 29.92 -8.42
C ASN A 534 -28.94 29.11 -7.50
N GLU A 535 -29.55 28.41 -6.54
CA GLU A 535 -28.84 27.60 -5.56
C GLU A 535 -28.11 26.41 -6.19
N VAL A 536 -28.69 25.77 -7.22
CA VAL A 536 -28.04 24.64 -7.92
C VAL A 536 -26.72 25.11 -8.53
N ALA A 537 -26.73 26.20 -9.28
CA ALA A 537 -25.52 26.75 -9.90
C ALA A 537 -24.48 27.15 -8.84
N MET A 538 -24.91 27.71 -7.71
CA MET A 538 -24.01 28.02 -6.59
C MET A 538 -23.36 26.77 -6.00
N LEU A 539 -24.14 25.70 -5.77
CA LEU A 539 -23.60 24.44 -5.25
C LEU A 539 -22.65 23.77 -6.26
N GLN A 540 -22.92 23.88 -7.56
CA GLN A 540 -22.01 23.39 -8.61
C GLN A 540 -20.66 24.11 -8.56
N ASP A 541 -20.66 25.44 -8.46
CA ASP A 541 -19.42 26.23 -8.34
C ASP A 541 -18.66 25.91 -7.04
N MET A 542 -19.38 25.83 -5.92
CA MET A 542 -18.78 25.50 -4.62
C MET A 542 -18.17 24.11 -4.65
N TRP A 543 -18.87 23.14 -5.23
CA TRP A 543 -18.39 21.77 -5.31
C TRP A 543 -17.19 21.65 -6.24
N TRP A 544 -17.23 22.33 -7.40
CA TRP A 544 -16.10 22.44 -8.31
C TRP A 544 -14.87 23.01 -7.58
N ALA A 545 -15.04 24.08 -6.81
CA ALA A 545 -13.94 24.70 -6.07
C ALA A 545 -13.36 23.76 -4.99
N ILE A 546 -14.21 23.00 -4.30
CA ILE A 546 -13.77 22.05 -3.27
C ILE A 546 -12.94 20.92 -3.87
N ILE A 547 -13.46 20.20 -4.86
CA ILE A 547 -12.78 19.01 -5.44
C ILE A 547 -11.52 19.36 -6.26
N ASN A 548 -11.37 20.63 -6.62
CA ASN A 548 -10.19 21.15 -7.32
C ASN A 548 -9.24 21.93 -6.39
N SER A 549 -9.50 21.95 -5.08
CA SER A 549 -8.65 22.64 -4.11
C SER A 549 -7.39 21.84 -3.77
N ASN A 550 -6.33 22.55 -3.36
CA ASN A 550 -5.12 21.91 -2.81
C ASN A 550 -5.46 21.06 -1.58
N GLU A 551 -6.44 21.45 -0.77
CA GLU A 551 -6.83 20.69 0.41
C GLU A 551 -7.46 19.34 0.04
N PHE A 552 -8.22 19.28 -1.06
CA PHE A 552 -8.85 18.03 -1.50
C PHE A 552 -7.82 16.97 -1.87
N ILE A 553 -6.76 17.36 -2.58
CA ILE A 553 -5.68 16.46 -3.04
C ILE A 553 -4.65 16.14 -1.95
N MET A 554 -4.77 16.76 -0.77
CA MET A 554 -3.86 16.57 0.35
C MET A 554 -4.46 15.67 1.43
N GLN A 555 -3.63 14.78 1.93
CA GLN A 555 -3.84 14.02 3.14
C GLN A 555 -3.18 14.79 4.29
N HIS A 556 -3.98 15.09 5.31
CA HIS A 556 -3.69 16.06 6.36
C HIS A 556 -4.15 15.57 7.72
#